data_AF-A0A211YLV8-F1
#
_entry.id   AF-A0A211YLV8-F1
#
_cell.length_a   1.000
_cell.length_b   1.000
_cell.length_c   1.000
_cell.angle_alpha   90.00
_cell.angle_beta   90.00
_cell.angle_gamma   90.00
#
_symmetry.space_group_name_H-M   'P 1'
#
loop_
_entity.id
_entity.type
_entity.pdbx_description
1 polymer ?
#
loop_
_entity_poly.entity_id
_entity_poly.type
_entity_poly.pdbx_seq_one_letter_code
_entity_poly.pdbx_strand_id
1 'polypeptide(L)'
;MWRHVVNNGAGWDQPYRGLGVERRMHKMRLWSIRIGVIVSVFYSGLGLHAVLQGDIHRHATFMVPGGLTLFASTIAYSYSALVLRRLGAGVEALGMLLLAMLALFPIFLYIGVSYAWMLYTAPAIVMAIIVGFGALKLGNRVSRASYLSLAFSYAASGILMPLAYQATDVYGVAVLLSLSLLVPMIYAVSFQSYTLTCSLRPTIWLLPASVLASIASSVALLYRINDVSSVLVLSSLLFYAVGARLYAAAKCQRGTRAHQYFALGHYVVLASIAYAFYAVLTSSISVLLHSILIGFIGLHIAVHAPMMVPVAAGIPNARRFTPLPYALLLAAAAAWRYSCIVSLALVVFSLLSIVAIVARKPRLR
;
A
#
# COMPACT_ATOMS: atom_id res chain seq x y z
N MET A 1 -0.73 -23.60 10.82
CA MET A 1 -1.90 -22.69 10.73
C MET A 1 -1.93 -21.84 9.45
N TRP A 2 -0.82 -21.28 8.95
CA TRP A 2 -0.78 -20.55 7.66
C TRP A 2 -0.45 -21.38 6.41
N ARG A 3 -0.03 -22.65 6.55
CA ARG A 3 -0.05 -23.62 5.43
C ARG A 3 -1.45 -23.76 4.81
N HIS A 4 -2.51 -23.49 5.56
CA HIS A 4 -3.89 -23.48 5.05
C HIS A 4 -4.28 -22.19 4.32
N VAL A 5 -3.58 -21.07 4.53
CA VAL A 5 -3.89 -19.80 3.84
C VAL A 5 -3.42 -19.82 2.39
N VAL A 6 -2.39 -20.61 2.08
CA VAL A 6 -1.83 -20.72 0.74
C VAL A 6 -2.25 -21.99 0.00
N ASN A 7 -2.62 -23.07 0.71
CA ASN A 7 -3.16 -24.28 0.09
C ASN A 7 -4.69 -24.23 -0.14
N ASN A 8 -5.43 -23.52 0.70
CA ASN A 8 -6.84 -23.22 0.45
C ASN A 8 -6.94 -21.72 0.26
N GLY A 9 -7.45 -21.29 -0.90
CA GLY A 9 -7.46 -19.89 -1.29
C GLY A 9 -7.93 -19.01 -0.14
N ALA A 10 -6.99 -18.26 0.43
CA ALA A 10 -7.22 -17.30 1.50
C ALA A 10 -7.72 -17.91 2.82
N GLY A 11 -6.95 -17.71 3.88
CA GLY A 11 -7.33 -18.09 5.25
C GLY A 11 -8.43 -17.21 5.84
N TRP A 12 -9.54 -17.05 5.12
CA TRP A 12 -10.76 -16.37 5.55
C TRP A 12 -11.85 -17.37 5.95
N ASP A 13 -11.70 -18.64 5.55
CA ASP A 13 -12.60 -19.74 5.91
C ASP A 13 -12.00 -20.63 7.02
N GLN A 14 -11.83 -20.08 8.23
CA GLN A 14 -11.91 -20.96 9.42
C GLN A 14 -13.37 -21.03 9.87
N PRO A 15 -13.89 -22.21 10.24
CA PRO A 15 -15.26 -22.34 10.70
C PRO A 15 -15.41 -21.59 12.04
N TYR A 16 -16.06 -20.44 11.99
CA TYR A 16 -16.51 -19.68 13.15
C TYR A 16 -17.44 -20.55 14.00
N ARG A 17 -16.91 -21.21 15.03
CA ARG A 17 -17.69 -21.81 16.12
C ARG A 17 -17.81 -20.77 17.24
N GLY A 18 -18.96 -20.11 17.33
CA GLY A 18 -19.32 -19.28 18.48
C GLY A 18 -20.03 -17.96 18.13
N LEU A 19 -21.29 -17.85 18.56
CA LEU A 19 -22.09 -16.63 18.78
C LEU A 19 -22.37 -15.70 17.56
N GLY A 20 -23.65 -15.34 17.38
CA GLY A 20 -24.15 -14.54 16.25
C GLY A 20 -23.52 -13.15 16.07
N VAL A 21 -22.91 -12.59 17.12
CA VAL A 21 -22.19 -11.30 17.09
C VAL A 21 -20.89 -11.40 16.30
N GLU A 22 -20.11 -12.46 16.48
CA GLU A 22 -18.85 -12.64 15.73
C GLU A 22 -19.10 -12.80 14.22
N ARG A 23 -20.19 -13.50 13.87
CA ARG A 23 -20.61 -13.70 12.48
C ARG A 23 -21.07 -12.39 11.83
N ARG A 24 -21.75 -11.51 12.59
CA ARG A 24 -22.18 -10.18 12.12
C ARG A 24 -20.98 -9.25 11.90
N MET A 25 -20.04 -9.19 12.84
CA MET A 25 -18.82 -8.38 12.71
C MET A 25 -17.93 -8.84 11.56
N HIS A 26 -17.78 -10.15 11.37
CA HIS A 26 -17.05 -10.68 10.23
C HIS A 26 -17.65 -10.25 8.88
N LYS A 27 -18.98 -10.29 8.75
CA LYS A 27 -19.67 -9.79 7.55
C LYS A 27 -19.42 -8.28 7.36
N MET A 28 -19.62 -7.47 8.40
CA MET A 28 -19.41 -6.02 8.31
C MET A 28 -17.98 -5.66 7.91
N ARG A 29 -16.98 -6.38 8.42
CA ARG A 29 -15.58 -6.19 8.03
C ARG A 29 -15.32 -6.52 6.57
N LEU A 30 -15.83 -7.65 6.09
CA LEU A 30 -15.69 -7.99 4.67
C LEU A 30 -16.36 -6.91 3.81
N TRP A 31 -17.52 -6.41 4.22
CA TRP A 31 -18.18 -5.28 3.56
C TRP A 31 -17.36 -3.99 3.57
N SER A 32 -16.75 -3.61 4.70
CA SER A 32 -15.94 -2.39 4.77
C SER A 32 -14.68 -2.47 3.91
N ILE A 33 -14.01 -3.63 3.90
CA ILE A 33 -12.86 -3.86 3.01
C ILE A 33 -13.29 -3.77 1.54
N ARG A 34 -14.45 -4.34 1.18
CA ARG A 34 -15.01 -4.24 -0.19
C ARG A 34 -15.25 -2.80 -0.59
N ILE A 35 -15.93 -2.04 0.26
CA ILE A 35 -16.23 -0.65 0.02
C ILE A 35 -14.93 0.15 -0.15
N GLY A 36 -13.95 -0.04 0.74
CA GLY A 36 -12.65 0.63 0.64
C GLY A 36 -11.94 0.35 -0.69
N VAL A 37 -11.94 -0.91 -1.17
CA VAL A 37 -11.37 -1.27 -2.48
C VAL A 37 -12.14 -0.64 -3.64
N ILE A 38 -13.49 -0.65 -3.60
CA ILE A 38 -14.32 -0.05 -4.65
C ILE A 38 -14.09 1.46 -4.72
N VAL A 39 -14.10 2.14 -3.58
CA VAL A 39 -13.89 3.58 -3.49
C VAL A 39 -12.47 3.95 -3.95
N SER A 40 -11.45 3.16 -3.60
CA SER A 40 -10.09 3.42 -4.10
C SER A 40 -9.99 3.27 -5.62
N VAL A 41 -10.64 2.26 -6.21
CA VAL A 41 -10.67 2.06 -7.66
C VAL A 41 -11.39 3.23 -8.34
N PHE A 42 -12.50 3.69 -7.75
CA PHE A 42 -13.23 4.85 -8.25
C PHE A 42 -12.36 6.11 -8.26
N TYR A 43 -11.66 6.42 -7.15
CA TYR A 43 -10.72 7.54 -7.10
C TYR A 43 -9.57 7.40 -8.09
N SER A 44 -8.97 6.21 -8.23
CA SER A 44 -7.95 5.98 -9.25
C SER A 44 -8.48 6.21 -10.67
N GLY A 45 -9.73 5.81 -10.96
CA GLY A 45 -10.39 6.09 -12.23
C GLY A 45 -10.55 7.59 -12.49
N LEU A 46 -11.01 8.35 -11.50
CA LEU A 46 -11.09 9.82 -11.58
C LEU A 46 -9.71 10.46 -11.80
N GLY A 47 -8.69 9.98 -11.08
CA GLY A 47 -7.31 10.47 -11.24
C GLY A 47 -6.73 10.18 -12.63
N LEU A 48 -6.98 8.98 -13.18
CA LEU A 48 -6.57 8.61 -14.54
C LEU A 48 -7.33 9.43 -15.60
N HIS A 49 -8.62 9.70 -15.38
CA HIS A 49 -9.38 10.56 -16.29
C HIS A 49 -8.87 12.01 -16.27
N ALA A 50 -8.56 12.54 -15.09
CA ALA A 50 -8.04 13.91 -14.93
C ALA A 50 -6.72 14.13 -15.66
N VAL A 51 -5.79 13.16 -15.65
CA VAL A 51 -4.52 13.31 -16.38
C VAL A 51 -4.73 13.34 -17.90
N LEU A 52 -5.74 12.65 -18.44
CA LEU A 52 -6.09 12.74 -19.87
C LEU A 52 -6.63 14.11 -20.26
N GLN A 53 -7.19 14.85 -19.30
CA GLN A 53 -7.67 16.22 -19.48
C GLN A 53 -6.57 17.28 -19.23
N GLY A 54 -5.36 16.86 -18.87
CA GLY A 54 -4.27 17.76 -18.46
C GLY A 54 -4.43 18.36 -17.07
N ASP A 55 -5.40 17.90 -16.26
CA ASP A 55 -5.64 18.40 -14.90
C ASP A 55 -4.78 17.65 -13.87
N ILE A 56 -3.55 18.12 -13.72
CA ILE A 56 -2.55 17.54 -12.81
C ILE A 56 -2.99 17.65 -11.35
N HIS A 57 -3.72 18.70 -10.98
CA HIS A 57 -4.19 18.88 -9.61
C HIS A 57 -5.22 17.82 -9.22
N ARG A 58 -6.25 17.61 -10.06
CA ARG A 58 -7.24 16.54 -9.86
C ARG A 58 -6.59 15.17 -9.91
N HIS A 59 -5.64 14.96 -10.82
CA HIS A 59 -4.86 13.72 -10.88
C HIS A 59 -4.16 13.44 -9.55
N ALA A 60 -3.39 14.39 -9.03
CA ALA A 60 -2.66 14.24 -7.78
C ALA A 60 -3.59 14.00 -6.58
N THR A 61 -4.72 14.72 -6.51
CA THR A 61 -5.70 14.63 -5.42
C THR A 61 -6.36 13.26 -5.36
N PHE A 62 -6.87 12.79 -6.50
CA PHE A 62 -7.63 11.54 -6.54
C PHE A 62 -6.73 10.32 -6.61
N MET A 63 -5.55 10.40 -7.24
CA MET A 63 -4.71 9.22 -7.37
C MET A 63 -4.00 8.87 -6.06
N VAL A 64 -3.40 9.84 -5.38
CA VAL A 64 -2.53 9.55 -4.22
C VAL A 64 -3.31 9.54 -2.90
N PRO A 65 -3.88 10.67 -2.39
CA PRO A 65 -4.76 10.64 -1.23
C PRO A 65 -5.97 9.71 -1.39
N GLY A 66 -6.59 9.70 -2.57
CA GLY A 66 -7.83 8.95 -2.82
C GLY A 66 -7.62 7.49 -3.14
N GLY A 67 -6.93 7.19 -4.24
CA GLY A 67 -6.76 5.82 -4.72
C GLY A 67 -5.76 5.04 -3.88
N LEU A 68 -4.52 5.49 -3.86
CA LEU A 68 -3.41 4.71 -3.32
C LEU A 68 -3.42 4.65 -1.78
N THR A 69 -3.58 5.78 -1.11
CA THR A 69 -3.60 5.83 0.36
C THR A 69 -4.79 5.07 0.91
N LEU A 70 -6.01 5.28 0.39
CA LEU A 70 -7.19 4.54 0.85
C LEU A 70 -7.05 3.04 0.60
N PHE A 71 -6.57 2.63 -0.57
CA PHE A 71 -6.33 1.22 -0.87
C PHE A 71 -5.36 0.61 0.13
N ALA A 72 -4.19 1.23 0.32
CA ALA A 72 -3.17 0.75 1.25
C ALA A 72 -3.69 0.72 2.70
N SER A 73 -4.43 1.74 3.14
CA SER A 73 -5.07 1.79 4.45
C SER A 73 -6.11 0.68 4.64
N THR A 74 -6.95 0.44 3.62
CA THR A 74 -7.96 -0.63 3.64
C THR A 74 -7.32 -2.00 3.74
N ILE A 75 -6.27 -2.23 2.95
CA ILE A 75 -5.49 -3.47 2.99
C ILE A 75 -4.78 -3.63 4.33
N ALA A 76 -4.10 -2.59 4.83
CA ALA A 76 -3.42 -2.63 6.12
C ALA A 76 -4.40 -2.88 7.28
N TYR A 77 -5.60 -2.30 7.22
CA TYR A 77 -6.68 -2.56 8.17
C TYR A 77 -7.16 -4.01 8.11
N SER A 78 -7.27 -4.60 6.92
CA SER A 78 -7.66 -6.01 6.77
C SER A 78 -6.69 -6.94 7.51
N TYR A 79 -5.40 -6.60 7.56
CA TYR A 79 -4.39 -7.29 8.36
C TYR A 79 -4.54 -6.99 9.85
N SER A 80 -4.72 -5.71 10.23
CA SER A 80 -4.78 -5.29 11.63
C SER A 80 -6.09 -5.63 12.33
N ALA A 81 -7.15 -6.00 11.61
CA ALA A 81 -8.46 -6.35 12.18
C ALA A 81 -8.38 -7.47 13.23
N LEU A 82 -7.48 -8.44 13.06
CA LEU A 82 -7.23 -9.49 14.07
C LEU A 82 -6.80 -8.88 15.41
N VAL A 83 -5.97 -7.85 15.33
CA VAL A 83 -5.38 -7.15 16.47
C VAL A 83 -6.41 -6.23 17.12
N LEU A 84 -7.16 -5.48 16.31
CA LEU A 84 -8.24 -4.60 16.77
C LEU A 84 -9.35 -5.40 17.47
N ARG A 85 -9.69 -6.59 16.96
CA ARG A 85 -10.66 -7.48 17.61
C ARG A 85 -10.26 -7.87 19.03
N ARG A 86 -8.96 -8.06 19.29
CA ARG A 86 -8.44 -8.34 20.65
C ARG A 86 -8.60 -7.15 21.59
N LEU A 87 -8.81 -5.95 21.06
CA LEU A 87 -9.12 -4.74 21.84
C LEU A 87 -10.63 -4.55 22.05
N GLY A 88 -11.47 -5.28 21.31
CA GLY A 88 -12.92 -5.28 21.45
C GLY A 88 -13.66 -4.83 20.20
N ALA A 89 -14.93 -5.21 20.09
CA ALA A 89 -15.82 -4.90 18.97
C ALA A 89 -15.95 -3.39 18.68
N GLY A 90 -16.02 -2.56 19.73
CA GLY A 90 -16.11 -1.11 19.60
C GLY A 90 -14.88 -0.48 18.95
N VAL A 91 -13.68 -1.03 19.20
CA VAL A 91 -12.43 -0.55 18.60
C VAL A 91 -12.35 -0.94 17.12
N GLU A 92 -12.83 -2.13 16.76
CA GLU A 92 -12.96 -2.54 15.35
C GLU A 92 -13.93 -1.62 14.58
N ALA A 93 -15.07 -1.29 15.18
CA ALA A 93 -16.05 -0.35 14.62
C ALA A 93 -15.50 1.08 14.46
N LEU A 94 -14.80 1.58 15.49
CA LEU A 94 -14.11 2.87 15.41
C LEU A 94 -13.10 2.88 14.25
N GLY A 95 -12.27 1.85 14.11
CA GLY A 95 -11.31 1.76 13.01
C GLY A 95 -11.96 1.84 11.62
N MET A 96 -13.15 1.25 11.43
CA MET A 96 -13.91 1.39 10.17
C MET A 96 -14.38 2.82 9.94
N LEU A 97 -14.87 3.49 10.98
CA LEU A 97 -15.29 4.89 10.90
C LEU A 97 -14.11 5.80 10.52
N LEU A 98 -12.96 5.60 11.15
CA LEU A 98 -11.75 6.38 10.87
C LEU A 98 -11.27 6.21 9.43
N LEU A 99 -11.33 4.99 8.88
CA LEU A 99 -11.04 4.74 7.46
C LEU A 99 -12.02 5.45 6.54
N ALA A 100 -13.31 5.46 6.87
CA ALA A 100 -14.31 6.19 6.09
C ALA A 100 -14.02 7.71 6.09
N MET A 101 -13.58 8.27 7.22
CA MET A 101 -13.16 9.67 7.28
C MET A 101 -11.92 9.94 6.40
N LEU A 102 -10.91 9.07 6.46
CA LEU A 102 -9.74 9.15 5.58
C LEU A 102 -10.13 9.04 4.09
N ALA A 103 -11.16 8.26 3.77
CA ALA A 103 -11.68 8.12 2.40
C ALA A 103 -12.36 9.40 1.88
N LEU A 104 -12.84 10.26 2.76
CA LEU A 104 -13.49 11.53 2.40
C LEU A 104 -12.48 12.67 2.23
N PHE A 105 -11.30 12.57 2.86
CA PHE A 105 -10.24 13.58 2.78
C PHE A 105 -9.93 14.09 1.36
N PRO A 106 -9.81 13.24 0.31
CA PRO A 106 -9.52 13.71 -1.05
C PRO A 106 -10.57 14.68 -1.60
N ILE A 107 -11.85 14.47 -1.26
CA ILE A 107 -12.95 15.36 -1.67
C ILE A 107 -12.77 16.72 -1.01
N PHE A 108 -12.53 16.75 0.30
CA PHE A 108 -12.33 17.99 1.06
C PHE A 108 -11.06 18.75 0.66
N LEU A 109 -10.00 18.01 0.32
CA LEU A 109 -8.78 18.56 -0.26
C LEU A 109 -9.05 19.19 -1.63
N TYR A 110 -9.89 18.55 -2.46
CA TYR A 110 -10.26 19.07 -3.78
C TYR A 110 -11.08 20.37 -3.71
N ILE A 111 -12.09 20.43 -2.85
CA ILE A 111 -12.95 21.62 -2.70
C ILE A 111 -12.29 22.76 -1.92
N GLY A 112 -11.06 22.57 -1.42
CA GLY A 112 -10.28 23.61 -0.76
C GLY A 112 -10.81 24.05 0.61
N VAL A 113 -11.46 23.15 1.36
CA VAL A 113 -11.97 23.49 2.71
C VAL A 113 -10.80 23.76 3.66
N SER A 114 -10.77 24.94 4.29
CA SER A 114 -9.65 25.43 5.12
C SER A 114 -9.22 24.48 6.25
N TYR A 115 -10.11 23.62 6.73
CA TYR A 115 -9.87 22.63 7.78
C TYR A 115 -9.85 21.18 7.27
N ALA A 116 -9.69 20.95 5.97
CA ALA A 116 -9.65 19.60 5.38
C ALA A 116 -8.54 18.72 5.99
N TRP A 117 -7.42 19.34 6.41
CA TRP A 117 -6.34 18.63 7.11
C TRP A 117 -6.80 17.99 8.43
N MET A 118 -7.78 18.56 9.15
CA MET A 118 -8.31 17.99 10.40
C MET A 118 -9.03 16.67 10.15
N LEU A 119 -9.74 16.56 9.03
CA LEU A 119 -10.43 15.34 8.61
C LEU A 119 -9.46 14.20 8.29
N TYR A 120 -8.19 14.51 8.08
CA TYR A 120 -7.12 13.52 7.94
C TYR A 120 -6.36 13.28 9.24
N THR A 121 -5.87 14.35 9.87
CA THR A 121 -4.99 14.28 11.04
C THR A 121 -5.66 13.56 12.20
N ALA A 122 -6.88 13.94 12.60
CA ALA A 122 -7.52 13.31 13.75
C ALA A 122 -7.74 11.80 13.52
N PRO A 123 -8.29 11.34 12.39
CA PRO A 123 -8.39 9.92 12.12
C PRO A 123 -7.05 9.19 12.03
N ALA A 124 -6.02 9.80 11.42
CA ALA A 124 -4.70 9.20 11.34
C ALA A 124 -4.07 9.01 12.73
N ILE A 125 -4.12 10.02 13.61
CA ILE A 125 -3.59 9.90 14.98
C ILE A 125 -4.34 8.84 15.78
N VAL A 126 -5.68 8.82 15.72
CA VAL A 126 -6.46 7.81 16.43
C VAL A 126 -6.18 6.40 15.88
N MET A 127 -6.05 6.25 14.55
CA MET A 127 -5.62 5.00 13.93
C MET A 127 -4.23 4.57 14.42
N ALA A 128 -3.28 5.49 14.54
CA ALA A 128 -1.95 5.20 15.08
C ALA A 128 -2.03 4.64 16.50
N ILE A 129 -2.83 5.26 17.37
CA ILE A 129 -3.02 4.85 18.76
C ILE A 129 -3.60 3.44 18.83
N ILE A 130 -4.73 3.17 18.16
CA ILE A 130 -5.40 1.87 18.26
C ILE A 130 -4.55 0.74 17.64
N VAL A 131 -3.89 1.01 16.52
CA VAL A 131 -3.00 0.03 15.87
C VAL A 131 -1.77 -0.23 16.74
N GLY A 132 -1.19 0.81 17.34
CA GLY A 132 -0.02 0.72 18.22
C GLY A 132 -0.31 -0.09 19.48
N PHE A 133 -1.38 0.24 20.20
CA PHE A 133 -1.82 -0.54 21.37
C PHE A 133 -2.13 -1.99 21.01
N GLY A 134 -2.76 -2.21 19.86
CA GLY A 134 -3.00 -3.54 19.34
C GLY A 134 -1.69 -4.31 19.12
N ALA A 135 -0.72 -3.68 18.47
CA ALA A 135 0.56 -4.29 18.13
C ALA A 135 1.31 -4.78 19.37
N LEU A 136 1.27 -4.02 20.47
CA LEU A 136 1.90 -4.40 21.74
C LEU A 136 1.35 -5.71 22.32
N LYS A 137 0.09 -6.09 22.00
CA LYS A 137 -0.53 -7.35 22.42
C LYS A 137 -0.16 -8.56 21.54
N LEU A 138 0.74 -8.40 20.56
CA LEU A 138 1.17 -9.48 19.69
C LEU A 138 2.44 -10.16 20.19
N GLY A 139 2.41 -11.49 20.32
CA GLY A 139 3.58 -12.30 20.63
C GLY A 139 4.53 -12.50 19.46
N ASN A 140 4.03 -12.47 18.21
CA ASN A 140 4.89 -12.60 17.03
C ASN A 140 5.67 -11.30 16.78
N ARG A 141 7.00 -11.36 16.90
CA ARG A 141 7.89 -10.19 16.76
C ARG A 141 7.81 -9.51 15.39
N VAL A 142 7.64 -10.27 14.31
CA VAL A 142 7.55 -9.73 12.94
C VAL A 142 6.24 -8.99 12.74
N SER A 143 5.11 -9.60 13.12
CA SER A 143 3.81 -8.94 13.05
C SER A 143 3.78 -7.70 13.94
N ARG A 144 4.29 -7.80 15.19
CA ARG A 144 4.38 -6.66 16.11
C ARG A 144 5.17 -5.50 15.50
N ALA A 145 6.37 -5.75 14.95
CA ALA A 145 7.17 -4.72 14.30
C ALA A 145 6.42 -4.08 13.12
N SER A 146 5.73 -4.89 12.31
CA SER A 146 4.97 -4.41 11.16
C SER A 146 3.81 -3.49 11.55
N TYR A 147 3.04 -3.86 12.58
CA TYR A 147 1.94 -3.00 13.05
C TYR A 147 2.44 -1.77 13.82
N LEU A 148 3.56 -1.85 14.53
CA LEU A 148 4.17 -0.66 15.14
C LEU A 148 4.66 0.32 14.07
N SER A 149 5.29 -0.18 13.01
CA SER A 149 5.66 0.62 11.83
C SER A 149 4.44 1.25 11.17
N LEU A 150 3.35 0.51 11.02
CA LEU A 150 2.08 1.03 10.49
C LEU A 150 1.52 2.16 11.37
N ALA A 151 1.47 1.95 12.70
CA ALA A 151 1.03 2.95 13.65
C ALA A 151 1.89 4.22 13.58
N PHE A 152 3.21 4.05 13.53
CA PHE A 152 4.14 5.17 13.42
C PHE A 152 3.94 5.97 12.12
N SER A 153 3.63 5.30 11.01
CA SER A 153 3.36 5.95 9.72
C SER A 153 2.07 6.77 9.74
N TYR A 154 1.02 6.25 10.39
CA TYR A 154 -0.20 7.00 10.65
C TYR A 154 0.07 8.22 11.54
N ALA A 155 0.86 8.07 12.60
CA ALA A 155 1.22 9.18 13.48
C ALA A 155 2.01 10.26 12.74
N ALA A 156 3.06 9.87 12.02
CA ALA A 156 3.91 10.77 11.27
C ALA A 156 3.12 11.52 10.19
N SER A 157 2.32 10.82 9.38
CA SER A 157 1.50 11.49 8.37
C SER A 157 0.42 12.40 8.97
N GLY A 158 -0.18 12.02 10.10
CA GLY A 158 -1.12 12.87 10.83
C GLY A 158 -0.49 14.18 11.33
N ILE A 159 0.74 14.11 11.84
CA ILE A 159 1.52 15.28 12.31
C ILE A 159 2.01 16.14 11.14
N LEU A 160 2.47 15.51 10.06
CA LEU A 160 3.02 16.22 8.90
C LEU A 160 1.93 16.86 8.03
N MET A 161 0.70 16.32 8.04
CA MET A 161 -0.40 16.83 7.21
C MET A 161 -0.67 18.33 7.36
N PRO A 162 -0.85 18.91 8.56
CA PRO A 162 -1.09 20.35 8.69
C PRO A 162 0.08 21.18 8.16
N LEU A 163 1.32 20.73 8.39
CA LEU A 163 2.52 21.42 7.89
C LEU A 163 2.60 21.36 6.36
N ALA A 164 2.33 20.19 5.78
CA ALA A 164 2.27 19.99 4.34
C ALA A 164 1.17 20.85 3.71
N TYR A 165 -0.03 20.83 4.28
CA TYR A 165 -1.18 21.58 3.78
C TYR A 165 -0.94 23.09 3.74
N GLN A 166 -0.14 23.63 4.67
CA GLN A 166 0.19 25.05 4.72
C GLN A 166 1.41 25.42 3.86
N ALA A 167 2.39 24.52 3.72
CA ALA A 167 3.68 24.82 3.11
C ALA A 167 3.77 24.46 1.62
N THR A 168 2.84 23.65 1.10
CA THR A 168 2.91 23.15 -0.27
C THR A 168 1.53 23.02 -0.92
N ASP A 169 1.53 22.76 -2.23
CA ASP A 169 0.33 22.54 -3.02
C ASP A 169 -0.16 21.09 -2.86
N VAL A 170 -1.27 20.76 -3.52
CA VAL A 170 -1.86 19.42 -3.43
C VAL A 170 -0.93 18.34 -3.99
N TYR A 171 -0.10 18.67 -4.99
CA TYR A 171 0.92 17.76 -5.48
C TYR A 171 1.97 17.47 -4.40
N GLY A 172 2.48 18.49 -3.73
CA GLY A 172 3.40 18.32 -2.60
C GLY A 172 2.79 17.53 -1.44
N VAL A 173 1.52 17.78 -1.09
CA VAL A 173 0.80 16.98 -0.09
C VAL A 173 0.74 15.50 -0.49
N ALA A 174 0.42 15.22 -1.75
CA ALA A 174 0.41 13.85 -2.28
C ALA A 174 1.79 13.18 -2.18
N VAL A 175 2.86 13.89 -2.53
CA VAL A 175 4.23 13.38 -2.43
C VAL A 175 4.61 13.10 -0.97
N LEU A 176 4.33 14.02 -0.06
CA LEU A 176 4.63 13.87 1.36
C LEU A 176 3.85 12.72 1.98
N LEU A 177 2.57 12.54 1.62
CA LEU A 177 1.78 11.37 2.01
C LEU A 177 2.36 10.06 1.48
N SER A 178 2.89 10.08 0.25
CA SER A 178 3.51 8.89 -0.33
C SER A 178 4.70 8.42 0.50
N LEU A 179 5.54 9.35 0.95
CA LEU A 179 6.76 9.05 1.71
C LEU A 179 6.52 8.85 3.21
N SER A 180 5.57 9.57 3.81
CA SER A 180 5.28 9.47 5.25
C SER A 180 4.29 8.38 5.62
N LEU A 181 3.45 7.94 4.67
CA LEU A 181 2.44 6.90 4.91
C LEU A 181 2.52 5.73 3.94
N LEU A 182 2.33 5.96 2.64
CA LEU A 182 2.10 4.89 1.66
C LEU A 182 3.27 3.92 1.54
N VAL A 183 4.49 4.45 1.38
CA VAL A 183 5.73 3.66 1.30
C VAL A 183 5.95 2.87 2.61
N PRO A 184 5.92 3.50 3.80
CA PRO A 184 5.96 2.78 5.08
C PRO A 184 4.89 1.70 5.27
N MET A 185 3.66 1.92 4.81
CA MET A 185 2.58 0.92 4.85
C MET A 185 2.92 -0.30 4.00
N ILE A 186 3.45 -0.07 2.79
CA ILE A 186 3.89 -1.14 1.90
C ILE A 186 5.03 -1.92 2.56
N TYR A 187 5.97 -1.26 3.21
CA TYR A 187 7.00 -1.95 3.98
C TYR A 187 6.38 -2.84 5.05
N ALA A 188 5.50 -2.32 5.91
CA ALA A 188 4.87 -3.09 6.97
C ALA A 188 4.12 -4.33 6.44
N VAL A 189 3.26 -4.16 5.45
CA VAL A 189 2.43 -5.25 4.89
C VAL A 189 3.30 -6.26 4.13
N SER A 190 4.23 -5.78 3.30
CA SER A 190 5.04 -6.64 2.44
C SER A 190 6.14 -7.34 3.22
N PHE A 191 6.75 -6.71 4.22
CA PHE A 191 7.74 -7.33 5.10
C PHE A 191 7.15 -8.51 5.87
N GLN A 192 5.95 -8.32 6.44
CA GLN A 192 5.22 -9.39 7.13
C GLN A 192 4.80 -10.50 6.17
N SER A 193 4.09 -10.16 5.09
CA SER A 193 3.55 -11.16 4.15
C SER A 193 4.65 -11.94 3.44
N TYR A 194 5.77 -11.30 3.07
CA TYR A 194 6.91 -11.97 2.46
C TYR A 194 7.61 -12.92 3.42
N THR A 195 7.93 -12.45 4.63
CA THR A 195 8.51 -13.27 5.70
C THR A 195 7.69 -14.53 5.95
N LEU A 196 6.36 -14.39 6.08
CA LEU A 196 5.47 -15.50 6.39
C LEU A 196 5.29 -16.46 5.21
N THR A 197 5.14 -15.93 4.00
CA THR A 197 4.92 -16.74 2.78
C THR A 197 6.17 -17.53 2.41
N CYS A 198 7.33 -16.88 2.46
CA CYS A 198 8.59 -17.48 2.08
C CYS A 198 9.34 -18.16 3.24
N SER A 199 8.81 -18.06 4.47
CA SER A 199 9.39 -18.66 5.68
C SER A 199 10.87 -18.28 5.90
N LEU A 200 11.23 -17.06 5.50
CA LEU A 200 12.57 -16.49 5.65
C LEU A 200 12.65 -15.72 6.97
N ARG A 201 13.74 -15.87 7.73
CA ARG A 201 13.97 -15.04 8.92
C ARG A 201 14.41 -13.64 8.47
N PRO A 202 13.64 -12.58 8.78
CA PRO A 202 13.98 -11.23 8.38
C PRO A 202 14.93 -10.57 9.39
N THR A 203 15.59 -9.50 8.97
CA THR A 203 16.35 -8.62 9.86
C THR A 203 15.42 -7.54 10.40
N ILE A 204 14.77 -7.84 11.52
CA ILE A 204 13.60 -7.08 12.03
C ILE A 204 13.88 -5.59 12.23
N TRP A 205 15.07 -5.21 12.70
CA TRP A 205 15.40 -3.81 13.00
C TRP A 205 15.53 -2.93 11.76
N LEU A 206 15.73 -3.52 10.57
CA LEU A 206 15.76 -2.77 9.31
C LEU A 206 14.37 -2.26 8.88
N LEU A 207 13.29 -2.86 9.39
CA LEU A 207 11.94 -2.37 9.13
C LEU A 207 11.70 -0.96 9.73
N PRO A 208 11.86 -0.72 11.04
CA PRO A 208 11.73 0.63 11.58
C PRO A 208 12.76 1.60 10.98
N ALA A 209 13.98 1.16 10.67
CA ALA A 209 14.97 2.00 9.98
C ALA A 209 14.47 2.45 8.59
N SER A 210 13.89 1.54 7.80
CA SER A 210 13.32 1.88 6.49
C SER A 210 12.18 2.90 6.61
N VAL A 211 11.29 2.73 7.59
CA VAL A 211 10.16 3.63 7.85
C VAL A 211 10.64 5.00 8.29
N LEU A 212 11.58 5.06 9.23
CA LEU A 212 12.17 6.32 9.70
C LEU A 212 12.86 7.08 8.58
N ALA A 213 13.64 6.40 7.72
CA ALA A 213 14.27 7.02 6.57
C ALA A 213 13.25 7.59 5.57
N SER A 214 12.13 6.88 5.33
CA SER A 214 11.06 7.36 4.44
C SER A 214 10.37 8.61 5.00
N ILE A 215 10.06 8.62 6.30
CA ILE A 215 9.45 9.76 6.97
C ILE A 215 10.42 10.94 7.03
N ALA A 216 11.69 10.70 7.36
CA ALA A 216 12.73 11.72 7.35
C ALA A 216 12.92 12.31 5.95
N SER A 217 12.80 11.50 4.90
CA SER A 217 12.79 12.00 3.52
C SER A 217 11.60 12.93 3.24
N SER A 218 10.41 12.58 3.73
CA SER A 218 9.24 13.46 3.65
C SER A 218 9.50 14.78 4.36
N VAL A 219 10.10 14.76 5.55
CA VAL A 219 10.45 15.98 6.30
C VAL A 219 11.48 16.81 5.53
N ALA A 220 12.54 16.18 5.01
CA ALA A 220 13.55 16.88 4.21
C ALA A 220 12.93 17.56 2.98
N LEU A 221 11.99 16.90 2.30
CA LEU A 221 11.28 17.47 1.16
C LEU A 221 10.39 18.65 1.54
N LEU A 222 9.70 18.58 2.69
CA LEU A 222 8.92 19.70 3.22
C LEU A 222 9.78 20.96 3.43
N TYR A 223 11.03 20.77 3.88
CA TYR A 223 12.03 21.84 4.00
C TYR A 223 12.83 22.10 2.71
N ARG A 224 12.42 21.54 1.57
CA ARG A 224 13.02 21.72 0.23
C ARG A 224 14.48 21.25 0.13
N ILE A 225 14.89 20.28 0.96
CA ILE A 225 16.23 19.68 0.96
C ILE A 225 16.22 18.42 0.08
N ASN A 226 16.16 18.62 -1.25
CA ASN A 226 15.89 17.56 -2.24
C ASN A 226 16.94 16.45 -2.27
N ASP A 227 18.23 16.78 -2.15
CA ASP A 227 19.31 15.78 -2.23
C ASP A 227 19.26 14.83 -1.03
N VAL A 228 19.08 15.38 0.18
CA VAL A 228 18.92 14.60 1.41
C VAL A 228 17.66 13.75 1.34
N SER A 229 16.54 14.31 0.87
CA SER A 229 15.31 13.56 0.65
C SER A 229 15.53 12.36 -0.28
N SER A 230 16.23 12.57 -1.40
CA SER A 230 16.49 11.54 -2.41
C SER A 230 17.35 10.39 -1.87
N VAL A 231 18.43 10.71 -1.15
CA VAL A 231 19.28 9.71 -0.49
C VAL A 231 18.49 8.95 0.57
N LEU A 232 17.69 9.64 1.39
CA LEU A 232 16.90 9.01 2.44
C LEU A 232 15.83 8.05 1.88
N VAL A 233 15.16 8.38 0.77
CA VAL A 233 14.24 7.43 0.14
C VAL A 233 14.99 6.21 -0.39
N LEU A 234 16.13 6.39 -1.05
CA LEU A 234 16.91 5.27 -1.56
C LEU A 234 17.39 4.37 -0.42
N SER A 235 17.93 4.94 0.66
CA SER A 235 18.31 4.20 1.86
C SER A 235 17.12 3.45 2.47
N SER A 236 15.96 4.10 2.51
CA SER A 236 14.71 3.49 2.97
C SER A 236 14.35 2.23 2.18
N LEU A 237 14.34 2.31 0.84
CA LEU A 237 14.05 1.19 -0.05
C LEU A 237 15.06 0.05 0.12
N LEU A 238 16.36 0.38 0.25
CA LEU A 238 17.43 -0.60 0.45
C LEU A 238 17.32 -1.29 1.82
N PHE A 239 17.08 -0.56 2.90
CA PHE A 239 16.86 -1.14 4.23
C PHE A 239 15.67 -2.09 4.22
N TYR A 240 14.56 -1.72 3.57
CA TYR A 240 13.42 -2.61 3.39
C TYR A 240 13.81 -3.88 2.63
N ALA A 241 14.43 -3.75 1.46
CA ALA A 241 14.78 -4.89 0.60
C ALA A 241 15.77 -5.86 1.26
N VAL A 242 16.80 -5.33 1.92
CA VAL A 242 17.79 -6.11 2.68
C VAL A 242 17.15 -6.73 3.91
N GLY A 243 16.34 -5.97 4.65
CA GLY A 243 15.68 -6.43 5.87
C GLY A 243 14.69 -7.56 5.63
N ALA A 244 13.87 -7.45 4.57
CA ALA A 244 12.95 -8.50 4.14
C ALA A 244 13.68 -9.67 3.46
N ARG A 245 14.94 -9.47 3.05
CA ARG A 245 15.76 -10.43 2.29
C ARG A 245 15.13 -10.81 0.95
N LEU A 246 14.69 -9.80 0.19
CA LEU A 246 14.07 -10.01 -1.13
C LEU A 246 15.01 -10.74 -2.11
N TYR A 247 16.33 -10.55 -1.97
CA TYR A 247 17.36 -11.26 -2.74
C TYR A 247 17.32 -12.79 -2.56
N ALA A 248 16.70 -13.30 -1.49
CA ALA A 248 16.56 -14.73 -1.23
C ALA A 248 15.26 -15.34 -1.79
N ALA A 249 14.55 -14.64 -2.69
CA ALA A 249 13.25 -15.04 -3.25
C ALA A 249 13.26 -16.41 -3.94
N ALA A 250 14.40 -16.86 -4.48
CA ALA A 250 14.55 -18.18 -5.08
C ALA A 250 14.19 -19.33 -4.11
N LYS A 251 14.41 -19.15 -2.80
CA LYS A 251 14.04 -20.14 -1.77
C LYS A 251 12.51 -20.32 -1.65
N CYS A 252 11.74 -19.31 -2.07
CA CYS A 252 10.27 -19.28 -2.02
C CYS A 252 9.62 -19.89 -3.28
N GLN A 253 10.37 -20.11 -4.36
CA GLN A 253 9.84 -20.56 -5.66
C GLN A 253 9.43 -22.05 -5.70
N ARG A 254 9.78 -22.84 -4.68
CA ARG A 254 9.42 -24.26 -4.57
C ARG A 254 7.94 -24.52 -4.20
N GLY A 255 7.13 -23.47 -4.06
CA GLY A 255 5.72 -23.55 -3.71
C GLY A 255 4.75 -23.63 -4.90
N THR A 256 3.47 -23.33 -4.64
CA THR A 256 2.41 -23.26 -5.67
C THR A 256 2.65 -22.14 -6.69
N ARG A 257 1.91 -22.11 -7.81
CA ARG A 257 1.96 -21.00 -8.79
C ARG A 257 1.79 -19.62 -8.14
N ALA A 258 0.98 -19.52 -7.09
CA ALA A 258 0.80 -18.27 -6.33
C ALA A 258 2.09 -17.88 -5.58
N HIS A 259 2.80 -18.84 -4.98
CA HIS A 259 4.09 -18.57 -4.33
C HIS A 259 5.14 -18.13 -5.36
N GLN A 260 5.18 -18.78 -6.52
CA GLN A 260 6.09 -18.41 -7.61
C GLN A 260 5.81 -16.99 -8.11
N TYR A 261 4.53 -16.67 -8.36
CA TYR A 261 4.10 -15.32 -8.75
C TYR A 261 4.47 -14.26 -7.71
N PHE A 262 4.25 -14.56 -6.43
CA PHE A 262 4.55 -13.68 -5.30
C PHE A 262 6.06 -13.46 -5.12
N ALA A 263 6.86 -14.52 -5.22
CA ALA A 263 8.31 -14.48 -5.12
C ALA A 263 8.93 -13.71 -6.31
N LEU A 264 8.45 -13.99 -7.53
CA LEU A 264 8.87 -13.28 -8.73
C LEU A 264 8.57 -11.79 -8.63
N GLY A 265 7.37 -11.41 -8.21
CA GLY A 265 7.02 -10.00 -8.12
C GLY A 265 7.86 -9.24 -7.09
N HIS A 266 8.18 -9.83 -5.93
CA HIS A 266 9.12 -9.22 -4.97
C HIS A 266 10.57 -9.15 -5.49
N TYR A 267 10.97 -10.07 -6.36
CA TYR A 267 12.25 -9.97 -7.08
C TYR A 267 12.23 -8.82 -8.09
N VAL A 268 11.13 -8.61 -8.82
CA VAL A 268 10.99 -7.46 -9.73
C VAL A 268 10.91 -6.13 -8.96
N VAL A 269 10.32 -6.12 -7.75
CA VAL A 269 10.39 -4.97 -6.84
C VAL A 269 11.85 -4.58 -6.56
N LEU A 270 12.73 -5.56 -6.31
CA LEU A 270 14.17 -5.28 -6.13
C LEU A 270 14.77 -4.62 -7.38
N ALA A 271 14.42 -5.08 -8.57
CA ALA A 271 14.85 -4.46 -9.83
C ALA A 271 14.35 -3.01 -9.97
N SER A 272 13.14 -2.69 -9.46
CA SER A 272 12.62 -1.32 -9.50
C SER A 272 13.45 -0.32 -8.70
N ILE A 273 14.20 -0.78 -7.68
CA ILE A 273 15.09 0.06 -6.87
C ILE A 273 16.26 0.60 -7.71
N ALA A 274 16.68 -0.11 -8.77
CA ALA A 274 17.72 0.39 -9.68
C ALA A 274 17.31 1.70 -10.38
N TYR A 275 16.02 1.88 -10.68
CA TYR A 275 15.52 3.13 -11.24
C TYR A 275 15.52 4.26 -10.22
N ALA A 276 15.21 3.96 -8.95
CA ALA A 276 15.36 4.95 -7.87
C ALA A 276 16.82 5.36 -7.73
N PHE A 277 17.76 4.41 -7.79
CA PHE A 277 19.20 4.69 -7.77
C PHE A 277 19.63 5.62 -8.93
N TYR A 278 19.20 5.31 -10.16
CA TYR A 278 19.45 6.15 -11.32
C TYR A 278 18.84 7.56 -11.19
N ALA A 279 17.63 7.66 -10.63
CA ALA A 279 16.97 8.96 -10.42
C ALA A 279 17.70 9.83 -9.40
N VAL A 280 18.27 9.22 -8.34
CA VAL A 280 19.16 9.92 -7.38
C VAL A 280 20.42 10.45 -8.08
N LEU A 281 21.06 9.64 -8.93
CA LEU A 281 22.27 10.07 -9.66
C LEU A 281 22.02 11.22 -10.63
N THR A 282 20.80 11.36 -11.14
CA THR A 282 20.43 12.43 -12.08
C THR A 282 19.76 13.63 -11.41
N SER A 283 19.77 13.68 -10.06
CA SER A 283 19.21 14.75 -9.22
C SER A 283 17.78 15.16 -9.59
N SER A 284 16.98 14.23 -10.13
CA SER A 284 15.62 14.52 -10.59
C SER A 284 14.58 13.97 -9.64
N ILE A 285 14.12 14.81 -8.71
CA ILE A 285 13.10 14.44 -7.70
C ILE A 285 11.79 13.97 -8.35
N SER A 286 11.37 14.60 -9.45
CA SER A 286 10.15 14.19 -10.17
C SER A 286 10.27 12.79 -10.76
N VAL A 287 11.42 12.48 -11.38
CA VAL A 287 11.70 11.14 -11.92
C VAL A 287 11.80 10.12 -10.79
N LEU A 288 12.43 10.46 -9.67
CA LEU A 288 12.52 9.60 -8.49
C LEU A 288 11.12 9.25 -7.97
N LEU A 289 10.27 10.25 -7.75
CA LEU A 289 8.93 10.07 -7.20
C LEU A 289 8.05 9.21 -8.11
N HIS A 290 8.05 9.48 -9.42
CA HIS A 290 7.27 8.65 -10.36
C HIS A 290 7.85 7.24 -10.50
N SER A 291 9.16 7.07 -10.41
CA SER A 291 9.78 5.73 -10.36
C SER A 291 9.35 4.96 -9.11
N ILE A 292 9.18 5.63 -7.98
CA ILE A 292 8.67 5.02 -6.75
C ILE A 292 7.17 4.72 -6.88
N LEU A 293 6.35 5.66 -7.34
CA LEU A 293 4.90 5.49 -7.48
C LEU A 293 4.55 4.37 -8.50
N ILE A 294 5.20 4.36 -9.66
CA ILE A 294 4.92 3.41 -10.74
C ILE A 294 5.68 2.10 -10.50
N GLY A 295 6.99 2.19 -10.30
CA GLY A 295 7.87 1.04 -10.16
C GLY A 295 7.71 0.36 -8.81
N PHE A 296 7.97 1.07 -7.70
CA PHE A 296 7.97 0.42 -6.39
C PHE A 296 6.54 0.13 -5.87
N ILE A 297 5.69 1.14 -5.79
CA ILE A 297 4.31 1.03 -5.26
C ILE A 297 3.44 0.21 -6.22
N GLY A 298 3.46 0.55 -7.51
CA GLY A 298 2.71 -0.17 -8.52
C GLY A 298 3.03 -1.67 -8.54
N LEU A 299 4.31 -2.06 -8.45
CA LEU A 299 4.68 -3.48 -8.40
C LEU A 299 4.16 -4.17 -7.14
N HIS A 300 4.19 -3.53 -5.97
CA HIS A 300 3.58 -4.11 -4.77
C HIS A 300 2.07 -4.29 -4.91
N ILE A 301 1.37 -3.35 -5.57
CA ILE A 301 -0.04 -3.52 -5.90
C ILE A 301 -0.21 -4.72 -6.83
N ALA A 302 0.59 -4.84 -7.89
CA ALA A 302 0.53 -5.98 -8.81
C ALA A 302 0.83 -7.32 -8.12
N VAL A 303 1.72 -7.33 -7.13
CA VAL A 303 2.01 -8.51 -6.32
C VAL A 303 0.79 -8.90 -5.51
N HIS A 304 0.25 -7.97 -4.71
CA HIS A 304 -0.74 -8.31 -3.68
C HIS A 304 -2.18 -8.32 -4.20
N ALA A 305 -2.56 -7.38 -5.06
CA ALA A 305 -3.95 -7.19 -5.49
C ALA A 305 -4.58 -8.45 -6.11
N PRO A 306 -3.92 -9.22 -7.00
CA PRO A 306 -4.52 -10.44 -7.55
C PRO A 306 -4.81 -11.54 -6.54
N MET A 307 -4.16 -11.52 -5.38
CA MET A 307 -4.38 -12.50 -4.30
C MET A 307 -5.31 -11.97 -3.23
N MET A 308 -5.29 -10.65 -2.97
CA MET A 308 -6.04 -10.01 -1.89
C MET A 308 -7.42 -9.52 -2.33
N VAL A 309 -7.52 -8.86 -3.47
CA VAL A 309 -8.77 -8.25 -3.96
C VAL A 309 -9.87 -9.27 -4.17
N PRO A 310 -9.67 -10.41 -4.87
CA PRO A 310 -10.76 -11.37 -5.05
C PRO A 310 -11.33 -11.88 -3.73
N VAL A 311 -10.46 -12.06 -2.73
CA VAL A 311 -10.84 -12.52 -1.40
C VAL A 311 -11.65 -11.47 -0.66
N ALA A 312 -11.15 -10.23 -0.65
CA ALA A 312 -11.85 -9.08 -0.08
C ALA A 312 -13.24 -8.91 -0.75
N ALA A 313 -13.29 -8.93 -2.08
CA ALA A 313 -14.49 -8.83 -2.90
C ALA A 313 -15.42 -10.05 -2.82
N GLY A 314 -14.96 -11.18 -2.26
CA GLY A 314 -15.70 -12.44 -2.27
C GLY A 314 -15.98 -12.98 -3.67
N ILE A 315 -15.13 -12.64 -4.64
CA ILE A 315 -15.21 -13.13 -6.02
C ILE A 315 -14.27 -14.31 -6.20
N PRO A 316 -14.65 -15.33 -7.01
CA PRO A 316 -13.79 -16.48 -7.22
C PRO A 316 -12.51 -16.07 -7.97
N ASN A 317 -11.35 -16.34 -7.39
CA ASN A 317 -10.08 -16.07 -8.04
C ASN A 317 -9.88 -17.04 -9.22
N ALA A 318 -9.68 -16.50 -10.43
CA ALA A 318 -9.39 -17.29 -11.63
C ALA A 318 -7.98 -17.93 -11.61
N ARG A 319 -7.09 -17.46 -10.73
CA ARG A 319 -5.72 -17.96 -10.45
C ARG A 319 -4.82 -18.02 -11.71
N ARG A 320 -5.05 -17.10 -12.66
CA ARG A 320 -4.28 -16.99 -13.92
C ARG A 320 -3.03 -16.13 -13.75
N PHE A 321 -2.22 -16.46 -12.75
CA PHE A 321 -1.03 -15.67 -12.43
C PHE A 321 -0.09 -15.58 -13.64
N THR A 322 0.21 -14.36 -14.08
CA THR A 322 1.08 -14.04 -15.22
C THR A 322 2.03 -12.92 -14.82
N PRO A 323 3.32 -12.95 -15.22
CA PRO A 323 4.28 -11.89 -14.88
C PRO A 323 4.05 -10.58 -15.66
N LEU A 324 3.13 -10.55 -16.63
CA LEU A 324 2.89 -9.42 -17.51
C LEU A 324 2.69 -8.07 -16.78
N PRO A 325 1.88 -7.97 -15.70
CA PRO A 325 1.74 -6.70 -14.96
C PRO A 325 3.06 -6.16 -14.43
N TYR A 326 3.98 -7.06 -14.02
CA TYR A 326 5.28 -6.67 -13.50
C TYR A 326 6.17 -6.06 -14.58
N ALA A 327 6.24 -6.72 -15.73
CA ALA A 327 7.01 -6.22 -16.88
C ALA A 327 6.48 -4.86 -17.36
N LEU A 328 5.16 -4.70 -17.44
CA LEU A 328 4.52 -3.47 -17.87
C LEU A 328 4.80 -2.31 -16.89
N LEU A 329 4.75 -2.54 -15.57
CA LEU A 329 5.05 -1.50 -14.58
C LEU A 329 6.52 -1.11 -14.55
N LEU A 330 7.42 -2.09 -14.71
CA LEU A 330 8.85 -1.81 -14.80
C LEU A 330 9.17 -0.98 -16.06
N ALA A 331 8.59 -1.35 -17.20
CA ALA A 331 8.69 -0.59 -18.44
C ALA A 331 8.05 0.79 -18.32
N ALA A 332 6.91 0.92 -17.63
CA ALA A 332 6.24 2.20 -17.39
C ALA A 332 7.10 3.15 -16.56
N ALA A 333 7.74 2.64 -15.50
CA ALA A 333 8.65 3.42 -14.66
C ALA A 333 9.85 3.93 -15.47
N ALA A 334 10.44 3.07 -16.32
CA ALA A 334 11.54 3.45 -17.20
C ALA A 334 11.10 4.47 -18.28
N ALA A 335 9.92 4.27 -18.87
CA ALA A 335 9.38 5.11 -19.93
C ALA A 335 9.00 6.52 -19.45
N TRP A 336 8.67 6.69 -18.16
CA TRP A 336 8.18 7.96 -17.62
C TRP A 336 9.07 9.16 -17.96
N ARG A 337 10.39 9.00 -17.81
CA ARG A 337 11.36 10.06 -18.12
C ARG A 337 11.32 10.53 -19.59
N TYR A 338 10.97 9.63 -20.50
CA TYR A 338 11.00 9.88 -21.94
C TYR A 338 9.63 10.27 -22.49
N SER A 339 8.56 9.66 -21.98
CA SER A 339 7.19 9.94 -22.39
C SER A 339 6.19 9.55 -21.30
N CYS A 340 5.53 10.55 -20.73
CA CYS A 340 4.45 10.35 -19.76
C CYS A 340 3.26 9.60 -20.37
N ILE A 341 2.97 9.79 -21.67
CA ILE A 341 1.87 9.12 -22.38
C ILE A 341 2.15 7.62 -22.52
N VAL A 342 3.35 7.25 -22.94
CA VAL A 342 3.75 5.83 -23.05
C VAL A 342 3.74 5.17 -21.68
N SER A 343 4.28 5.85 -20.66
CA SER A 343 4.25 5.38 -19.28
C SER A 343 2.82 5.14 -18.79
N LEU A 344 1.91 6.11 -19.00
CA LEU A 344 0.50 5.99 -18.64
C LEU A 344 -0.18 4.82 -19.34
N ALA A 345 0.02 4.65 -20.65
CA ALA A 345 -0.53 3.53 -21.41
C ALA A 345 -0.08 2.18 -20.82
N LEU A 346 1.20 2.04 -20.51
CA LEU A 346 1.76 0.83 -19.89
C LEU A 346 1.18 0.57 -18.48
N VAL A 347 0.97 1.61 -17.67
CA VAL A 347 0.27 1.50 -16.38
C VAL A 347 -1.16 0.99 -16.57
N VAL A 348 -1.91 1.57 -17.50
CA VAL A 348 -3.29 1.14 -17.80
C VAL A 348 -3.33 -0.31 -18.26
N PHE A 349 -2.44 -0.72 -19.17
CA PHE A 349 -2.34 -2.12 -19.59
C PHE A 349 -1.97 -3.06 -18.44
N SER A 350 -1.13 -2.61 -17.50
CA SER A 350 -0.82 -3.39 -16.31
C SER A 350 -2.04 -3.58 -15.42
N LEU A 351 -2.82 -2.52 -15.17
CA LEU A 351 -4.06 -2.58 -14.40
C LEU A 351 -5.09 -3.52 -15.05
N LEU A 352 -5.27 -3.42 -16.37
CA LEU A 352 -6.14 -4.33 -17.12
C LEU A 352 -5.66 -5.79 -17.00
N SER A 353 -4.35 -6.02 -17.04
CA SER A 353 -3.77 -7.34 -16.86
C SER A 353 -4.01 -7.88 -15.45
N ILE A 354 -3.90 -7.06 -14.40
CA ILE A 354 -4.26 -7.41 -13.02
C ILE A 354 -5.73 -7.82 -12.94
N VAL A 355 -6.63 -7.03 -13.53
CA VAL A 355 -8.06 -7.35 -13.58
C VAL A 355 -8.29 -8.68 -14.31
N ALA A 356 -7.59 -8.94 -15.41
CA ALA A 356 -7.70 -10.20 -16.15
C ALA A 356 -7.21 -11.43 -15.36
N ILE A 357 -6.26 -11.27 -14.44
CA ILE A 357 -5.82 -12.34 -13.51
C ILE A 357 -6.96 -12.70 -12.55
N VAL A 358 -7.72 -11.70 -12.10
CA VAL A 358 -8.77 -11.82 -11.10
C VAL A 358 -10.12 -12.23 -11.71
N ALA A 359 -10.45 -11.70 -12.89
CA ALA A 359 -11.73 -11.89 -13.57
C ALA A 359 -11.89 -13.32 -14.09
N ARG A 360 -12.97 -13.99 -13.66
CA ARG A 360 -13.38 -15.29 -14.21
C ARG A 360 -14.26 -15.05 -15.44
N LYS A 361 -14.04 -15.79 -16.54
CA LYS A 361 -15.03 -15.83 -17.63
C LYS A 361 -16.37 -16.30 -17.04
N PRO A 362 -17.50 -15.64 -17.35
CA PRO A 362 -18.81 -16.18 -16.99
C PRO A 362 -18.92 -17.58 -17.60
N ARG A 363 -19.33 -18.55 -16.79
CA ARG A 363 -19.78 -19.84 -17.33
C ARG A 363 -21.09 -19.52 -18.04
N LEU A 364 -21.07 -19.41 -19.36
CA LEU A 364 -22.26 -19.57 -20.17
C LEU A 364 -22.83 -20.94 -19.79
N ARG A 365 -24.01 -20.95 -19.16
CA ARG A 365 -24.76 -22.17 -18.89
C ARG A 365 -25.67 -22.43 -20.07
#